data_AF-A0A0D1IZB7-F1
#
_entry.id   AF-A0A0D1IZB7-F1
#
_cell.length_a   1.000
_cell.length_b   1.000
_cell.length_c   1.000
_cell.angle_alpha   90.00
_cell.angle_beta   90.00
_cell.angle_gamma   90.00
#
_symmetry.space_group_name_H-M   'P 1'
#
loop_
_entity.id
_entity.type
_entity.pdbx_description
1 polymer ?
#
loop_
_entity_poly.entity_id
_entity_poly.type
_entity_poly.pdbx_seq_one_letter_code
_entity_poly.pdbx_strand_id
1 'polypeptide(L)'
;MVTASDFAAMLGVTTRSIDNYVCGDNSFPAPTIGSRGKKRLWTLAQAFDYRAQSRANRRVPYRGIPRVYPLCSPTPTSFGGASHLLRAQFVAAEPVPDIYRYLRPPISARPGRTPIVQYWTPGDTQGTLAVVYLTGQAELDRWDARDLAVSAARFLHAREIASVAAVITDENDRPVPNRKDERQQTVIVAEIAEHPVWLPQNSVAQPTTPGRSWRPSRLDLDADPPTSVYDIGWHDLRYLLRSNLFWWPADTRHSDVVRGWRP
;
A
#
# COMPACT_ATOMS: atom_id res chain seq x y z
N MET A 1 4.52 -7.69 9.67
CA MET A 1 3.87 -8.73 10.48
C MET A 1 2.97 -8.06 11.52
N VAL A 2 1.84 -8.69 11.84
CA VAL A 2 0.74 -8.19 12.66
C VAL A 2 0.70 -9.00 13.96
N THR A 3 0.68 -8.34 15.12
CA THR A 3 0.53 -9.02 16.42
C THR A 3 -0.92 -9.40 16.69
N ALA A 4 -1.19 -10.24 17.69
CA ALA A 4 -2.57 -10.54 18.10
C ALA A 4 -3.37 -9.28 18.47
N SER A 5 -2.73 -8.29 19.09
CA SER A 5 -3.35 -7.01 19.45
C SER A 5 -3.69 -6.17 18.21
N ASP A 6 -2.77 -6.12 17.24
CA ASP A 6 -3.02 -5.41 15.98
C ASP A 6 -4.14 -6.09 15.17
N PHE A 7 -4.15 -7.43 15.13
CA PHE A 7 -5.20 -8.20 14.47
C PHE A 7 -6.56 -7.95 15.13
N ALA A 8 -6.61 -7.99 16.46
CA ALA A 8 -7.80 -7.67 17.25
C ALA A 8 -8.35 -6.27 16.91
N ALA A 9 -7.48 -5.26 16.89
CA ALA A 9 -7.84 -3.90 16.51
C ALA A 9 -8.37 -3.83 15.07
N MET A 10 -7.73 -4.53 14.13
CA MET A 10 -8.19 -4.62 12.73
C MET A 10 -9.56 -5.30 12.59
N LEU A 11 -9.96 -6.19 13.49
CA LEU A 11 -11.28 -6.82 13.45
C LEU A 11 -12.32 -6.10 14.30
N GLY A 12 -11.91 -5.16 15.16
CA GLY A 12 -12.78 -4.53 16.16
C GLY A 12 -13.20 -5.49 17.27
N VAL A 13 -12.32 -6.41 17.65
CA VAL A 13 -12.53 -7.40 18.73
C VAL A 13 -11.45 -7.27 19.81
N THR A 14 -11.58 -8.00 20.90
CA THR A 14 -10.56 -8.02 21.96
C THR A 14 -9.41 -8.98 21.60
N THR A 15 -8.20 -8.73 22.11
CA THR A 15 -7.06 -9.65 21.96
C THR A 15 -7.39 -11.06 22.48
N ARG A 16 -8.18 -11.16 23.55
CA ARG A 16 -8.66 -12.45 24.09
C ARG A 16 -9.56 -13.19 23.10
N SER A 17 -10.37 -12.48 22.32
CA SER A 17 -11.20 -13.08 21.26
C SER A 17 -10.33 -13.73 20.19
N ILE A 18 -9.19 -13.13 19.83
CA ILE A 18 -8.24 -13.71 18.88
C ILE A 18 -7.67 -15.02 19.42
N ASP A 19 -7.27 -15.07 20.70
CA ASP A 19 -6.77 -16.31 21.30
C ASP A 19 -7.83 -17.43 21.30
N ASN A 20 -9.10 -17.08 21.52
CA ASN A 20 -10.21 -18.02 21.42
C ASN A 20 -10.43 -18.50 19.97
N TYR A 21 -10.36 -17.61 18.98
CA TYR A 21 -10.49 -17.98 17.57
C TYR A 21 -9.38 -18.93 17.13
N VAL A 22 -8.12 -18.65 17.52
CA VAL A 22 -6.98 -19.52 17.21
C VAL A 22 -7.14 -20.93 17.79
N CYS A 23 -7.78 -21.07 18.95
CA CYS A 23 -7.95 -22.35 19.62
C CYS A 23 -9.22 -23.10 19.23
N GLY A 24 -10.29 -22.40 18.83
CA GLY A 24 -11.63 -22.97 18.70
C GLY A 24 -12.32 -22.78 17.34
N ASP A 25 -11.78 -21.95 16.46
CA ASP A 25 -12.36 -21.69 15.14
C ASP A 25 -11.41 -22.17 14.04
N ASN A 26 -11.79 -23.27 13.39
CA ASN A 26 -11.02 -23.84 12.26
C ASN A 26 -11.00 -22.92 11.03
N SER A 27 -11.85 -21.88 11.00
CA SER A 27 -11.86 -20.84 9.98
C SER A 27 -11.03 -19.61 10.37
N PHE A 28 -10.37 -19.59 11.53
CA PHE A 28 -9.44 -18.51 11.83
C PHE A 28 -8.05 -18.80 11.25
N PRO A 29 -7.36 -17.83 10.62
CA PRO A 29 -6.04 -18.06 10.04
C PRO A 29 -5.03 -18.45 11.13
N ALA A 30 -4.27 -19.52 10.87
CA ALA A 30 -3.12 -19.87 11.69
C ALA A 30 -2.04 -18.78 11.59
N PRO A 31 -1.34 -18.45 12.69
CA PRO A 31 -0.25 -17.49 12.65
C PRO A 31 0.87 -17.95 11.73
N THR A 32 1.41 -17.05 10.90
CA THR A 32 2.57 -17.32 10.02
C THR A 32 3.82 -17.61 10.85
N ILE A 33 3.98 -16.94 11.99
CA ILE A 33 5.07 -17.16 12.93
C ILE A 33 4.49 -17.38 14.32
N GLY A 34 4.93 -18.44 14.98
CA GLY A 34 4.60 -18.71 16.38
C GLY A 34 4.16 -20.17 16.58
N SER A 35 5.07 -20.99 17.11
CA SER A 35 4.73 -22.24 17.80
C SER A 35 4.83 -22.02 19.32
N ARG A 36 4.27 -22.96 20.11
CA ARG A 36 4.14 -22.92 21.58
C ARG A 36 5.23 -22.08 22.27
N GLY A 37 4.83 -20.99 22.95
CA GLY A 37 5.70 -20.11 23.73
C GLY A 37 6.29 -18.89 23.00
N LYS A 38 6.17 -18.80 21.67
CA LYS A 38 6.59 -17.60 20.89
C LYS A 38 5.39 -16.68 20.58
N LYS A 39 5.68 -15.39 20.35
CA LYS A 39 4.67 -14.41 19.90
C LYS A 39 4.02 -14.91 18.61
N ARG A 40 2.68 -15.01 18.61
CA ARG A 40 1.87 -15.29 17.43
C ARG A 40 1.84 -14.06 16.53
N LEU A 41 2.26 -14.21 15.29
CA LEU A 41 2.30 -13.16 14.29
C LEU A 41 1.62 -13.62 13.01
N TRP A 42 0.81 -12.73 12.47
CA TRP A 42 0.15 -12.92 11.19
C TRP A 42 0.73 -11.99 10.14
N THR A 43 0.50 -12.34 8.90
CA THR A 43 0.71 -11.47 7.74
C THR A 43 -0.42 -10.44 7.68
N LEU A 44 -0.14 -9.23 7.14
CA LEU A 44 -1.19 -8.21 6.91
C LEU A 44 -2.26 -8.73 5.95
N ALA A 45 -1.85 -9.49 4.93
CA ALA A 45 -2.78 -10.12 3.99
C ALA A 45 -3.72 -11.10 4.71
N GLN A 46 -3.20 -11.94 5.62
CA GLN A 46 -4.04 -12.86 6.41
C GLN A 46 -5.12 -12.12 7.22
N ALA A 47 -4.80 -10.94 7.76
CA ALA A 47 -5.76 -10.13 8.50
C ALA A 47 -6.84 -9.53 7.60
N PHE A 48 -6.48 -9.02 6.42
CA PHE A 48 -7.44 -8.49 5.45
C PHE A 48 -8.31 -9.59 4.83
N ASP A 49 -7.73 -10.75 4.48
CA ASP A 49 -8.46 -11.90 3.94
C ASP A 49 -9.54 -12.38 4.92
N TYR A 50 -9.17 -12.57 6.19
CA TYR A 50 -10.13 -12.98 7.22
C TYR A 50 -11.21 -11.91 7.44
N ARG A 51 -10.86 -10.63 7.43
CA ARG A 51 -11.85 -9.53 7.53
C ARG A 51 -12.80 -9.51 6.33
N ALA A 52 -12.31 -9.74 5.13
CA ALA A 52 -13.10 -9.79 3.91
C ALA A 52 -14.10 -10.96 3.95
N GLN A 53 -13.66 -12.13 4.38
CA GLN A 53 -14.49 -13.35 4.45
C GLN A 53 -15.50 -13.32 5.61
N SER A 54 -15.06 -12.94 6.82
CA SER A 54 -15.95 -12.86 8.00
C SER A 54 -17.07 -11.84 7.82
N ARG A 55 -16.85 -10.81 6.99
CA ARG A 55 -17.88 -9.83 6.63
C ARG A 55 -18.65 -10.17 5.36
N ALA A 56 -18.21 -11.06 4.47
CA ALA A 56 -19.04 -11.48 3.33
C ALA A 56 -20.41 -12.05 3.77
N ASN A 57 -20.49 -12.61 4.99
CA ASN A 57 -21.73 -13.09 5.59
C ASN A 57 -22.64 -11.99 6.19
N ARG A 58 -22.17 -10.75 6.29
CA ARG A 58 -22.94 -9.59 6.78
C ARG A 58 -22.88 -8.52 5.70
N ARG A 59 -23.99 -8.16 5.06
CA ARG A 59 -24.14 -7.22 3.91
C ARG A 59 -23.53 -5.80 4.08
N VAL A 60 -22.30 -5.69 4.56
CA VAL A 60 -21.54 -4.48 4.80
C VAL A 60 -20.38 -4.56 3.80
N PRO A 61 -20.27 -3.59 2.88
CA PRO A 61 -19.21 -3.58 1.89
C PRO A 61 -17.83 -3.60 2.58
N TYR A 62 -16.78 -3.94 1.81
CA TYR A 62 -15.36 -4.07 2.19
C TYR A 62 -14.73 -2.76 2.70
N ARG A 63 -15.38 -2.08 3.65
CA ARG A 63 -15.05 -0.75 4.12
C ARG A 63 -13.71 -0.76 4.84
N GLY A 64 -12.79 0.01 4.28
CA GLY A 64 -11.47 0.31 4.83
C GLY A 64 -10.46 -0.84 4.76
N ILE A 65 -10.66 -1.83 3.88
CA ILE A 65 -9.55 -2.69 3.43
C ILE A 65 -8.80 -1.88 2.37
N PRO A 66 -7.46 -1.69 2.47
CA PRO A 66 -6.73 -0.93 1.47
C PRO A 66 -6.79 -1.62 0.10
N ARG A 67 -7.05 -0.85 -0.94
CA ARG A 67 -7.19 -1.36 -2.33
C ARG A 67 -5.90 -1.90 -2.93
N VAL A 68 -4.75 -1.60 -2.32
CA VAL A 68 -3.47 -2.24 -2.70
C VAL A 68 -3.45 -3.73 -2.31
N TYR A 69 -4.33 -4.17 -1.40
CA TYR A 69 -4.45 -5.57 -0.99
C TYR A 69 -5.55 -6.27 -1.79
N PRO A 70 -5.19 -7.21 -2.68
CA PRO A 70 -6.17 -7.95 -3.43
C PRO A 70 -7.00 -8.84 -2.50
N LEU A 71 -8.32 -8.78 -2.63
CA LEU A 71 -9.26 -9.69 -2.00
C LEU A 71 -9.16 -11.07 -2.65
N CYS A 72 -8.99 -12.10 -1.83
CA CYS A 72 -9.13 -13.47 -2.28
C CYS A 72 -10.55 -13.72 -2.85
N SER A 73 -10.63 -14.42 -3.99
CA SER A 73 -11.88 -14.94 -4.55
C SER A 73 -12.64 -15.77 -3.49
N PRO A 74 -13.99 -15.71 -3.43
CA PRO A 74 -14.80 -16.30 -2.35
C PRO A 74 -14.79 -17.84 -2.27
N THR A 75 -13.89 -18.54 -2.97
CA THR A 75 -13.77 -20.00 -2.84
C THR A 75 -13.13 -20.38 -1.51
N PRO A 76 -13.80 -21.21 -0.68
CA PRO A 76 -13.38 -21.56 0.66
C PRO A 76 -12.33 -22.67 0.60
N THR A 77 -11.09 -22.34 0.27
CA THR A 77 -9.99 -23.31 0.38
C THR A 77 -8.85 -22.66 1.12
N SER A 78 -8.81 -22.91 2.43
CA SER A 78 -7.65 -22.75 3.30
C SER A 78 -7.16 -21.30 3.52
N PHE A 79 -7.03 -20.89 4.79
CA PHE A 79 -6.36 -19.64 5.18
C PHE A 79 -4.85 -19.76 4.92
N GLY A 80 -4.47 -19.70 3.65
CA GLY A 80 -3.20 -20.18 3.15
C GLY A 80 -2.31 -19.12 2.51
N GLY A 81 -2.43 -17.84 2.88
CA GLY A 81 -1.54 -16.81 2.33
C GLY A 81 -1.56 -16.73 0.79
N ALA A 82 -0.44 -16.31 0.20
CA ALA A 82 -0.25 -15.89 -1.21
C ALA A 82 -0.89 -16.71 -2.33
N SER A 83 -1.25 -17.97 -2.07
CA SER A 83 -1.62 -18.96 -3.07
C SER A 83 -2.91 -18.65 -3.84
N HIS A 84 -3.75 -17.76 -3.31
CA HIS A 84 -5.06 -17.42 -3.90
C HIS A 84 -5.07 -16.05 -4.59
N LEU A 85 -3.94 -15.31 -4.57
CA LEU A 85 -3.85 -14.02 -5.21
C LEU A 85 -3.60 -14.19 -6.71
N LEU A 86 -4.56 -13.74 -7.51
CA LEU A 86 -4.42 -13.62 -8.95
C LEU A 86 -3.33 -12.60 -9.29
N ARG A 87 -2.57 -12.87 -10.35
CA ARG A 87 -1.53 -11.95 -10.81
C ARG A 87 -2.16 -10.64 -11.28
N ALA A 88 -1.63 -9.51 -10.79
CA ALA A 88 -2.04 -8.21 -11.29
C ALA A 88 -1.61 -8.05 -12.75
N GLN A 89 -2.51 -7.50 -13.56
CA GLN A 89 -2.27 -7.25 -14.97
C GLN A 89 -1.63 -5.86 -15.13
N PHE A 90 -0.48 -5.80 -15.79
CA PHE A 90 0.08 -4.54 -16.23
C PHE A 90 -0.72 -4.03 -17.43
N VAL A 91 -1.26 -2.82 -17.32
CA VAL A 91 -2.12 -2.21 -18.33
C VAL A 91 -1.31 -1.33 -19.26
N ALA A 92 -0.61 -0.34 -18.69
CA ALA A 92 0.14 0.64 -19.45
C ALA A 92 1.19 1.34 -18.58
N ALA A 93 2.14 2.01 -19.24
CA ALA A 93 3.05 2.96 -18.61
C ALA A 93 3.14 4.24 -19.44
N GLU A 94 2.99 5.39 -18.80
CA GLU A 94 3.03 6.68 -19.48
C GLU A 94 3.67 7.78 -18.63
N PRO A 95 4.28 8.80 -19.26
CA PRO A 95 4.71 10.00 -18.56
C PRO A 95 3.51 10.87 -18.19
N VAL A 96 3.42 11.28 -16.93
CA VAL A 96 2.35 12.16 -16.43
C VAL A 96 2.98 13.39 -15.74
N PRO A 97 3.48 14.37 -16.51
CA PRO A 97 4.17 15.54 -15.95
C PRO A 97 3.25 16.39 -15.06
N ASP A 98 1.95 16.37 -15.31
CA ASP A 98 0.96 17.17 -14.60
C ASP A 98 0.66 16.70 -13.17
N ILE A 99 1.18 15.53 -12.74
CA ILE A 99 1.10 15.11 -11.33
C ILE A 99 1.72 16.17 -10.41
N TYR A 100 2.75 16.89 -10.88
CA TYR A 100 3.38 17.97 -10.13
C TYR A 100 2.48 19.19 -9.91
N ARG A 101 1.35 19.32 -10.64
CA ARG A 101 0.45 20.47 -10.52
C ARG A 101 -0.15 20.61 -9.11
N TYR A 102 -0.24 19.52 -8.36
CA TYR A 102 -0.76 19.49 -7.00
C TYR A 102 0.31 19.57 -5.90
N LEU A 103 1.59 19.66 -6.28
CA LEU A 103 2.70 19.78 -5.34
C LEU A 103 2.97 21.26 -5.07
N ARG A 104 2.80 21.68 -3.80
CA ARG A 104 3.48 22.90 -3.32
C ARG A 104 4.99 22.65 -3.33
N PRO A 105 5.85 23.66 -3.52
CA PRO A 105 7.26 23.38 -3.69
C PRO A 105 7.84 22.77 -2.38
N PRO A 106 8.81 21.80 -2.42
CA PRO A 106 9.62 21.49 -3.61
C PRO A 106 10.03 19.98 -3.80
N ILE A 107 9.93 19.44 -5.03
CA ILE A 107 10.53 18.14 -5.43
C ILE A 107 12.05 18.12 -5.73
N SER A 108 12.84 19.17 -5.88
CA SER A 108 12.76 20.59 -5.59
C SER A 108 13.55 21.30 -6.71
N ALA A 109 12.85 22.01 -7.59
CA ALA A 109 13.40 22.92 -8.61
C ALA A 109 14.20 22.38 -9.84
N ARG A 110 14.21 21.08 -10.19
CA ARG A 110 15.08 20.59 -11.28
C ARG A 110 14.39 20.20 -12.60
N PRO A 111 14.79 20.80 -13.75
CA PRO A 111 14.41 20.31 -15.07
C PRO A 111 14.90 18.87 -15.29
N GLY A 112 14.17 18.08 -16.08
CA GLY A 112 14.53 16.71 -16.44
C GLY A 112 13.93 15.59 -15.57
N ARG A 113 13.04 15.91 -14.62
CA ARG A 113 12.26 14.92 -13.86
C ARG A 113 10.84 14.84 -14.40
N THR A 114 10.39 13.64 -14.74
CA THR A 114 9.06 13.34 -15.24
C THR A 114 8.52 12.13 -14.49
N PRO A 115 7.33 12.19 -13.87
CA PRO A 115 6.72 11.02 -13.27
C PRO A 115 6.31 10.05 -14.38
N ILE A 116 6.72 8.79 -14.27
CA ILE A 116 6.18 7.70 -15.07
C ILE A 116 5.21 6.93 -14.20
N VAL A 117 3.97 6.81 -14.67
CA VAL A 117 2.94 6.04 -13.99
C VAL A 117 2.79 4.71 -14.69
N GLN A 118 2.92 3.62 -13.93
CA GLN A 118 2.57 2.27 -14.37
C GLN A 118 1.22 1.89 -13.78
N TYR A 119 0.27 1.53 -14.64
CA TYR A 119 -1.06 1.13 -14.24
C TYR A 119 -1.16 -0.38 -14.12
N TRP A 120 -1.66 -0.83 -12.96
CA TRP A 120 -1.84 -2.23 -12.63
C TRP A 120 -3.28 -2.47 -12.24
N THR A 121 -3.91 -3.47 -12.83
CA THR A 121 -5.22 -3.94 -12.40
C THR A 121 -5.02 -5.20 -11.56
N PRO A 122 -5.25 -5.14 -10.23
CA PRO A 122 -5.32 -6.32 -9.39
C PRO A 122 -6.31 -7.34 -9.97
N GLY A 123 -6.09 -8.63 -9.71
CA GLY A 123 -6.98 -9.67 -10.22
C GLY A 123 -8.35 -9.70 -9.52
N ASP A 124 -8.51 -8.96 -8.42
CA ASP A 124 -9.77 -8.68 -7.76
C ASP A 124 -10.28 -7.30 -8.21
N THR A 125 -11.60 -7.14 -8.27
CA THR A 125 -12.26 -5.98 -8.90
C THR A 125 -12.15 -4.66 -8.10
N GLN A 126 -11.12 -4.48 -7.27
CA GLN A 126 -10.94 -3.30 -6.41
C GLN A 126 -10.44 -2.04 -7.12
N GLY A 127 -10.13 -2.16 -8.42
CA GLY A 127 -9.79 -1.06 -9.31
C GLY A 127 -8.29 -0.90 -9.54
N THR A 128 -7.94 0.03 -10.41
CA THR A 128 -6.55 0.24 -10.85
C THR A 128 -5.68 0.82 -9.74
N LEU A 129 -4.50 0.23 -9.55
CA LEU A 129 -3.38 0.73 -8.76
C LEU A 129 -2.37 1.41 -9.70
N ALA A 130 -1.94 2.61 -9.34
CA ALA A 130 -0.84 3.29 -9.99
C ALA A 130 0.46 3.08 -9.21
N VAL A 131 1.52 2.62 -9.87
CA VAL A 131 2.89 2.65 -9.33
C VAL A 131 3.62 3.79 -10.02
N VAL A 132 4.08 4.76 -9.23
CA VAL A 132 4.65 6.01 -9.74
C VAL A 132 6.15 6.02 -9.51
N TYR A 133 6.89 6.26 -10.58
CA TYR A 133 8.33 6.40 -10.60
C TYR A 133 8.71 7.82 -10.97
N LEU A 134 9.71 8.38 -10.28
CA LEU A 134 10.25 9.70 -10.61
C LEU A 134 11.51 9.55 -11.46
N THR A 135 11.53 10.04 -12.70
CA THR A 135 12.76 9.97 -13.51
C THR A 135 13.84 10.91 -13.01
N GLY A 136 15.08 10.57 -13.35
CA GLY A 136 16.27 11.35 -13.03
C GLY A 136 17.04 10.79 -11.84
N GLN A 137 18.24 11.36 -11.65
CA GLN A 137 19.27 10.83 -10.74
C GLN A 137 19.14 11.28 -9.29
N ALA A 138 18.03 11.92 -8.93
CA ALA A 138 17.84 12.35 -7.55
C ALA A 138 17.20 11.24 -6.74
N GLU A 139 17.77 11.04 -5.57
CA GLU A 139 17.15 10.22 -4.54
C GLU A 139 15.81 10.84 -4.13
N LEU A 140 14.85 9.96 -3.88
CA LEU A 140 13.51 10.26 -3.43
C LEU A 140 13.41 9.83 -1.98
N ASP A 141 13.45 10.82 -1.09
CA ASP A 141 13.23 10.60 0.33
C ASP A 141 11.75 10.26 0.62
N ARG A 142 11.49 9.83 1.85
CA ARG A 142 10.15 9.40 2.29
C ARG A 142 9.10 10.50 2.22
N TRP A 143 9.48 11.75 2.47
CA TRP A 143 8.56 12.88 2.50
C TRP A 143 8.20 13.32 1.08
N ASP A 144 9.19 13.41 0.19
CA ASP A 144 8.97 13.68 -1.23
C ASP A 144 8.15 12.56 -1.88
N ALA A 145 8.42 11.30 -1.54
CA ALA A 145 7.63 10.16 -2.00
C ALA A 145 6.18 10.22 -1.51
N ARG A 146 5.97 10.64 -0.26
CA ARG A 146 4.63 10.85 0.31
C ARG A 146 3.87 11.92 -0.43
N ASP A 147 4.47 13.08 -0.65
CA ASP A 147 3.80 14.19 -1.33
C ASP A 147 3.51 13.83 -2.79
N LEU A 148 4.43 13.13 -3.46
CA LEU A 148 4.22 12.58 -4.80
C LEU A 148 3.08 11.55 -4.83
N ALA A 149 3.02 10.64 -3.86
CA ALA A 149 1.96 9.62 -3.78
C ALA A 149 0.58 10.27 -3.61
N VAL A 150 0.45 11.24 -2.69
CA VAL A 150 -0.81 11.97 -2.46
C VAL A 150 -1.23 12.73 -3.71
N SER A 151 -0.29 13.44 -4.34
CA SER A 151 -0.56 14.22 -5.56
C SER A 151 -0.97 13.33 -6.72
N ALA A 152 -0.29 12.19 -6.90
CA ALA A 152 -0.63 11.22 -7.93
C ALA A 152 -2.02 10.60 -7.68
N ALA A 153 -2.31 10.17 -6.45
CA ALA A 153 -3.61 9.60 -6.11
C ALA A 153 -4.74 10.60 -6.42
N ARG A 154 -4.59 11.87 -6.02
CA ARG A 154 -5.57 12.94 -6.30
C ARG A 154 -5.73 13.22 -7.78
N PHE A 155 -4.60 13.37 -8.49
CA PHE A 155 -4.59 13.64 -9.93
C PHE A 155 -5.32 12.55 -10.72
N LEU A 156 -5.06 11.29 -10.39
CA LEU A 156 -5.61 10.12 -11.07
C LEU A 156 -7.07 9.85 -10.67
N HIS A 157 -7.42 10.10 -9.40
CA HIS A 157 -8.79 9.94 -8.91
C HIS A 157 -9.73 10.97 -9.54
N ALA A 158 -9.31 12.23 -9.65
CA ALA A 158 -10.07 13.29 -10.32
C ALA A 158 -10.31 13.02 -11.82
N ARG A 159 -9.59 12.07 -12.41
CA ARG A 159 -9.73 11.61 -13.79
C ARG A 159 -10.38 10.23 -13.91
N GLU A 160 -10.83 9.67 -12.80
CA GLU A 160 -11.46 8.35 -12.71
C GLU A 160 -10.54 7.20 -13.21
N ILE A 161 -9.21 7.38 -13.16
CA ILE A 161 -8.23 6.40 -13.65
C ILE A 161 -7.84 5.40 -12.55
N ALA A 162 -7.44 5.92 -11.40
CA ALA A 162 -6.98 5.14 -10.25
C ALA A 162 -7.23 5.92 -8.96
N SER A 163 -7.54 5.23 -7.87
CA SER A 163 -7.71 5.85 -6.54
C SER A 163 -6.57 5.52 -5.57
N VAL A 164 -5.58 4.75 -6.01
CA VAL A 164 -4.42 4.35 -5.23
C VAL A 164 -3.16 4.65 -6.02
N ALA A 165 -2.20 5.32 -5.39
CA ALA A 165 -0.87 5.54 -5.93
C ALA A 165 0.18 5.03 -4.94
N ALA A 166 1.13 4.24 -5.43
CA ALA A 166 2.28 3.72 -4.70
C ALA A 166 3.57 4.33 -5.27
N VAL A 167 4.43 4.86 -4.40
CA VAL A 167 5.72 5.44 -4.73
C VAL A 167 6.81 4.70 -3.97
N ILE A 168 7.80 4.17 -4.67
CA ILE A 168 8.94 3.46 -4.07
C ILE A 168 10.02 4.51 -3.74
N THR A 169 10.47 4.55 -2.48
CA THR A 169 11.54 5.44 -2.01
C THR A 169 12.93 4.88 -2.35
N ASP A 170 13.96 5.70 -2.23
CA ASP A 170 15.36 5.22 -2.20
C ASP A 170 15.83 4.81 -0.80
N GLU A 171 15.08 5.19 0.22
CA GLU A 171 15.38 4.85 1.60
C GLU A 171 15.24 3.34 1.84
N ASN A 172 16.37 2.70 2.17
CA ASN A 172 16.46 1.30 2.59
C ASN A 172 16.35 1.17 4.12
N ASP A 173 15.20 1.53 4.67
CA ASP A 173 14.96 1.57 6.12
C ASP A 173 14.07 0.43 6.64
N ARG A 174 13.36 -0.29 5.77
CA ARG A 174 12.46 -1.38 6.18
C ARG A 174 13.19 -2.71 6.29
N PRO A 175 12.95 -3.52 7.33
CA PRO A 175 13.46 -4.89 7.36
C PRO A 175 12.78 -5.74 6.29
N VAL A 176 13.54 -6.61 5.63
CA VAL A 176 12.97 -7.66 4.77
C VAL A 176 12.28 -8.70 5.67
N PRO A 177 11.06 -9.17 5.34
CA PRO A 177 10.39 -10.21 6.11
C PRO A 177 11.28 -11.43 6.28
N ASN A 178 11.42 -11.91 7.51
CA ASN A 178 12.24 -13.08 7.89
C ASN A 178 13.76 -12.94 7.67
N ARG A 179 14.28 -11.74 7.37
CA ARG A 179 15.73 -11.47 7.28
C ARG A 179 16.09 -10.28 8.16
N LYS A 180 16.79 -10.54 9.26
CA LYS A 180 17.04 -9.54 10.33
C LYS A 180 17.95 -8.38 9.89
N ASP A 181 18.91 -8.69 9.02
CA ASP A 181 19.99 -7.78 8.65
C ASP A 181 19.83 -7.17 7.25
N GLU A 182 18.80 -7.58 6.51
CA GLU A 182 18.52 -7.05 5.18
C GLU A 182 17.47 -5.95 5.26
N ARG A 183 17.73 -4.87 4.51
CA ARG A 183 16.82 -3.76 4.35
C ARG A 183 16.26 -3.73 2.94
N GLN A 184 15.04 -3.23 2.82
CA GLN A 184 14.33 -3.02 1.57
C GLN A 184 13.82 -1.58 1.52
N GLN A 185 13.47 -1.15 0.31
CA GLN A 185 12.90 0.15 0.06
C GLN A 185 11.53 0.26 0.73
N THR A 186 11.27 1.43 1.31
CA THR A 186 9.92 1.83 1.70
C THR A 186 9.09 2.12 0.45
N VAL A 187 7.82 1.74 0.49
CA VAL A 187 6.82 2.15 -0.49
C VAL A 187 5.77 2.97 0.24
N ILE A 188 5.58 4.20 -0.19
CA ILE A 188 4.50 5.07 0.29
C ILE A 188 3.28 4.88 -0.59
N VAL A 189 2.15 4.56 0.03
CA VAL A 189 0.88 4.37 -0.64
C VAL A 189 -0.08 5.46 -0.18
N ALA A 190 -0.68 6.16 -1.14
CA ALA A 190 -1.79 7.07 -0.93
C ALA A 190 -3.04 6.49 -1.58
N GLU A 191 -4.12 6.41 -0.80
CA GLU A 191 -5.41 5.89 -1.23
C GLU A 191 -6.52 6.90 -0.94
N ILE A 192 -7.30 7.23 -1.97
CA ILE A 192 -8.50 8.04 -1.85
C ILE A 192 -9.71 7.12 -1.68
N ALA A 193 -10.38 7.25 -0.54
CA ALA A 193 -11.55 6.44 -0.21
C ALA A 193 -12.50 7.23 0.70
N GLU A 194 -13.81 6.98 0.56
CA GLU A 194 -14.85 7.56 1.43
C GLU A 194 -14.65 7.24 2.92
N HIS A 195 -13.92 6.16 3.20
CA HIS A 195 -13.64 5.70 4.56
C HIS A 195 -12.14 5.49 4.74
N PRO A 196 -11.60 5.84 5.91
CA PRO A 196 -10.19 5.61 6.21
C PRO A 196 -9.87 4.12 6.16
N VAL A 197 -8.68 3.84 5.67
CA VAL A 197 -8.12 2.50 5.59
C VAL A 197 -7.73 2.00 6.99
N TRP A 198 -7.97 0.72 7.27
CA TRP A 198 -7.61 0.08 8.53
C TRP A 198 -6.20 -0.50 8.44
N LEU A 199 -5.29 0.05 9.23
CA LEU A 199 -3.90 -0.39 9.27
C LEU A 199 -3.48 -0.61 10.71
N PRO A 200 -2.52 -1.53 10.97
CA PRO A 200 -1.87 -1.63 12.28
C PRO A 200 -1.29 -0.28 12.68
N GLN A 201 -1.29 0.03 13.99
CA GLN A 201 -0.74 1.29 14.51
C GLN A 201 0.73 1.52 14.12
N ASN A 202 1.47 0.44 13.81
CA ASN A 202 2.87 0.47 13.39
C ASN A 202 3.08 0.60 11.86
N SER A 203 2.01 0.49 11.07
CA SER A 203 2.05 0.61 9.59
C SER A 203 1.68 2.01 9.12
N VAL A 204 0.98 2.76 9.98
CA VAL A 204 0.72 4.17 9.82
C VAL A 204 1.95 4.89 10.37
N ALA A 205 2.74 5.53 9.51
CA ALA A 205 3.46 6.70 10.00
C ALA A 205 2.36 7.58 10.60
N GLN A 206 2.38 7.79 11.93
CA GLN A 206 1.42 8.71 12.55
C GLN A 206 1.35 9.94 11.66
N PRO A 207 0.16 10.47 11.33
CA PRO A 207 0.09 11.77 10.69
C PRO A 207 0.90 12.68 11.60
N THR A 208 2.12 13.00 11.17
CA THR A 208 2.99 13.88 11.93
C THR A 208 2.20 15.15 11.98
N THR A 209 1.73 15.48 13.19
CA THR A 209 1.24 16.82 13.49
C THR A 209 2.16 17.82 12.79
N PRO A 210 1.60 18.79 12.06
CA PRO A 210 2.26 19.50 10.96
C PRO A 210 3.47 20.28 11.49
N GLY A 211 4.61 19.61 11.51
CA GLY A 211 5.86 20.06 12.11
C GLY A 211 6.93 20.37 11.07
N ARG A 212 6.52 20.84 9.90
CA ARG A 212 7.21 21.78 8.99
C ARG A 212 6.34 21.90 7.73
N SER A 213 5.57 22.99 7.70
CA SER A 213 4.88 23.59 6.53
C SER A 213 3.83 22.79 5.72
N TRP A 214 3.20 21.73 6.25
CA TRP A 214 1.85 21.36 5.76
C TRP A 214 0.79 22.16 6.53
N ARG A 215 0.56 23.41 6.12
CA ARG A 215 -0.72 24.07 6.39
C ARG A 215 -1.57 23.84 5.15
N PRO A 216 -2.59 22.96 5.19
CA PRO A 216 -3.66 23.10 4.22
C PRO A 216 -4.19 24.51 4.42
N SER A 217 -4.40 25.27 3.34
CA SER A 217 -5.16 26.49 3.51
C SER A 217 -6.50 26.09 4.12
N ARG A 218 -7.06 26.89 5.02
CA ARG A 218 -8.33 26.56 5.69
C ARG A 218 -9.49 26.39 4.68
N LEU A 219 -9.27 26.75 3.42
CA LEU A 219 -10.14 26.57 2.26
C LEU A 219 -9.96 25.21 1.53
N ASP A 220 -8.80 24.52 1.69
CA ASP A 220 -8.53 23.21 1.04
C ASP A 220 -9.05 22.02 1.87
N LEU A 221 -9.25 22.21 3.19
CA LEU A 221 -9.72 21.16 4.10
C LEU A 221 -11.20 20.77 3.89
N ASP A 222 -11.99 21.64 3.28
CA ASP A 222 -13.43 21.43 3.08
C ASP A 222 -13.78 20.82 1.70
N ALA A 223 -12.80 20.64 0.80
CA ALA A 223 -13.03 20.22 -0.60
C ALA A 223 -12.26 18.97 -1.06
N ASP A 224 -11.33 18.43 -0.25
CA ASP A 224 -10.49 17.30 -0.66
C ASP A 224 -11.10 15.94 -0.26
N PRO A 225 -11.09 14.93 -1.14
CA PRO A 225 -11.57 13.61 -0.79
C PRO A 225 -10.65 12.97 0.28
N PRO A 226 -11.21 12.18 1.23
CA PRO A 226 -10.42 11.60 2.31
C PRO A 226 -9.29 10.72 1.74
N THR A 227 -8.04 11.07 2.09
CA THR A 227 -6.84 10.38 1.62
C THR A 227 -6.16 9.67 2.79
N SER A 228 -6.02 8.36 2.71
CA SER A 228 -5.23 7.55 3.63
C SER A 228 -3.81 7.41 3.10
N VAL A 229 -2.80 7.66 3.93
CA VAL A 229 -1.38 7.51 3.57
C VAL A 229 -0.73 6.51 4.51
N TYR A 230 -0.01 5.55 3.95
CA TYR A 230 0.62 4.49 4.71
C TYR A 230 1.76 3.84 3.95
N ASP A 231 2.52 3.01 4.67
CA ASP A 231 3.80 2.56 4.18
C ASP A 231 3.88 1.03 4.19
N ILE A 232 4.32 0.45 3.09
CA ILE A 232 4.59 -0.99 2.93
C ILE A 232 6.05 -1.21 2.48
N GLY A 233 6.54 -2.45 2.53
CA GLY A 233 7.85 -2.78 1.95
C GLY A 233 7.75 -3.03 0.44
N TRP A 234 8.85 -2.81 -0.29
CA TRP A 234 8.92 -3.16 -1.71
C TRP A 234 8.62 -4.64 -1.99
N HIS A 235 9.10 -5.55 -1.15
CA HIS A 235 8.75 -6.96 -1.24
C HIS A 235 7.26 -7.21 -1.03
N ASP A 236 6.60 -6.44 -0.17
CA ASP A 236 5.16 -6.54 0.03
C ASP A 236 4.43 -6.12 -1.24
N LEU A 237 4.76 -4.96 -1.82
CA LEU A 237 4.16 -4.48 -3.07
C LEU A 237 4.36 -5.49 -4.22
N ARG A 238 5.58 -6.00 -4.38
CA ARG A 238 5.91 -7.01 -5.40
C ARG A 238 5.10 -8.29 -5.21
N TYR A 239 4.96 -8.73 -3.96
CA TYR A 239 4.18 -9.89 -3.59
C TYR A 239 2.69 -9.69 -3.88
N LEU A 240 2.13 -8.51 -3.58
CA LEU A 240 0.73 -8.17 -3.83
C LEU A 240 0.42 -8.13 -5.34
N LEU A 241 1.34 -7.60 -6.15
CA LEU A 241 1.19 -7.60 -7.61
C LEU A 241 1.47 -8.95 -8.26
N ARG A 242 2.13 -9.88 -7.56
CA ARG A 242 2.60 -11.19 -8.08
C ARG A 242 3.40 -11.02 -9.39
N SER A 243 4.15 -9.93 -9.48
CA SER A 243 4.87 -9.53 -10.69
C SER A 243 6.31 -9.16 -10.32
N ASN A 244 7.23 -9.21 -11.29
CA ASN A 244 8.61 -8.79 -11.08
C ASN A 244 8.72 -7.26 -11.13
N LEU A 245 8.05 -6.56 -10.21
CA LEU A 245 8.15 -5.11 -10.13
C LEU A 245 9.60 -4.69 -9.83
N PHE A 246 10.23 -3.95 -10.73
CA PHE A 246 11.56 -3.41 -10.50
C PHE A 246 11.49 -2.17 -9.62
N TRP A 247 12.32 -2.15 -8.58
CA TRP A 247 12.80 -0.89 -8.03
C TRP A 247 13.94 -0.42 -8.92
N TRP A 248 13.84 0.83 -9.41
CA TRP A 248 14.85 1.46 -10.23
C TRP A 248 15.67 2.40 -9.34
N PRO A 249 16.94 2.09 -9.04
CA PRO A 249 17.84 3.03 -8.38
C PRO A 249 17.96 4.34 -9.18
N ALA A 250 18.22 5.45 -8.50
CA ALA A 250 18.17 6.79 -9.09
C ALA A 250 19.01 6.93 -10.37
N ASP A 251 20.18 6.31 -10.42
CA ASP A 251 21.10 6.28 -11.57
C ASP A 251 20.55 5.53 -12.80
N THR A 252 19.56 4.67 -12.63
CA THR A 252 18.96 3.85 -13.72
C THR A 252 17.56 4.31 -14.14
N ARG A 253 16.98 5.34 -13.49
CA ARG A 253 15.64 5.86 -13.78
C ARG A 253 15.57 6.76 -15.02
N HIS A 254 15.89 6.18 -16.16
CA HIS A 254 15.64 6.81 -17.46
C HIS A 254 14.17 6.64 -17.85
N SER A 255 13.56 7.70 -18.39
CA SER A 255 12.13 7.70 -18.79
C SER A 255 11.80 6.53 -19.71
N ASP A 256 12.65 6.28 -20.70
CA ASP A 256 12.40 5.28 -21.73
C ASP A 256 12.56 3.86 -21.19
N VAL A 257 13.46 3.67 -20.23
CA VAL A 257 13.67 2.39 -19.55
C VAL A 257 12.47 2.06 -18.67
N VAL A 258 12.07 2.98 -17.79
CA VAL A 258 10.95 2.76 -16.86
C VAL A 258 9.63 2.61 -17.61
N ARG A 259 9.42 3.39 -18.68
CA ARG A 259 8.23 3.33 -19.53
C ARG A 259 8.22 2.09 -20.44
N GLY A 260 9.38 1.69 -20.96
CA GLY A 260 9.52 0.56 -21.89
C GLY A 260 9.46 -0.80 -21.20
N TRP A 261 9.70 -0.85 -19.89
CA TRP A 261 9.70 -2.08 -19.12
C TRP A 261 8.33 -2.79 -19.11
N ARG A 262 8.35 -4.13 -19.21
CA ARG A 262 7.17 -5.01 -19.15
C ARG A 262 7.47 -6.25 -18.29
N PRO A 263 6.49 -6.76 -17.51
CA PRO A 263 6.64 -7.89 -16.59
C PRO A 263 6.48 -9.30 -17.20
#